data_AF-A0AAV0AHT4-F1
#
_entry.id   AF-A0AAV0AHT4-F1
#
_cell.length_a   1.000
_cell.length_b   1.000
_cell.length_c   1.000
_cell.angle_alpha   90.00
_cell.angle_beta   90.00
_cell.angle_gamma   90.00
#
_symmetry.space_group_name_H-M   'P 1'
#
loop_
_entity.id
_entity.type
_entity.pdbx_description
1 polymer ?
#
loop_
_entity_poly.entity_id
_entity_poly.type
_entity_poly.pdbx_seq_one_letter_code
_entity_poly.pdbx_strand_id
1 'polypeptide(L)'
;DYSSVVVFGASYCDNGHPRSNEYSASLRLYPYYQGRYTNGIIWAEWVAKNLKVPLYDYAYGGATVNNQLSWTKVPDTASQIKFYISDVRSGKINRGSGKVIHMIWVGINDINQIWHSQGGVKRVEDEVASIKQQIYHLLNEPTVNSHVSEVHVLTIPPLQLVPNEIAESYQFYSQPNALRQVQYLVETYNQVSKVATLN
;
A
#
# COMPACT_ATOMS: atom_id res chain seq x y z
N ASP A 1 -24.28 -5.86 5.86
CA ASP A 1 -23.09 -6.61 6.28
C ASP A 1 -22.00 -6.59 5.22
N TYR A 2 -20.75 -6.70 5.66
CA TYR A 2 -19.60 -6.84 4.75
C TYR A 2 -19.50 -8.27 4.24
N SER A 3 -19.02 -8.46 3.02
CA SER A 3 -18.83 -9.79 2.42
C SER A 3 -17.39 -10.12 2.12
N SER A 4 -16.50 -9.12 1.99
CA SER A 4 -15.07 -9.34 1.81
C SER A 4 -14.27 -8.10 2.13
N VAL A 5 -12.99 -8.34 2.43
CA VAL A 5 -11.94 -7.33 2.56
C VAL A 5 -10.94 -7.52 1.43
N VAL A 6 -10.54 -6.44 0.78
CA VAL A 6 -9.53 -6.41 -0.28
C VAL A 6 -8.44 -5.43 0.11
N VAL A 7 -7.18 -5.83 0.02
CA VAL A 7 -6.04 -5.00 0.45
C VAL A 7 -5.05 -4.81 -0.69
N PHE A 8 -4.63 -3.56 -0.89
CA PHE A 8 -3.54 -3.14 -1.75
C PHE A 8 -2.51 -2.40 -0.92
N GLY A 9 -1.23 -2.58 -1.23
CA GLY A 9 -0.19 -1.89 -0.49
C GLY A 9 1.18 -2.53 -0.61
N ALA A 10 1.98 -2.27 0.41
CA ALA A 10 3.36 -2.73 0.51
C ALA A 10 3.58 -3.71 1.67
N SER A 11 4.77 -3.70 2.26
CA SER A 11 5.19 -4.61 3.34
C SER A 11 4.27 -4.62 4.56
N TYR A 12 3.59 -3.51 4.87
CA TYR A 12 2.70 -3.40 6.04
C TYR A 12 1.33 -4.06 5.78
N CYS A 13 1.07 -4.41 4.53
CA CYS A 13 -0.15 -5.06 4.07
C CYS A 13 0.08 -6.47 3.54
N ASP A 14 1.32 -6.86 3.26
CA ASP A 14 1.61 -8.11 2.57
C ASP A 14 1.49 -9.32 3.51
N ASN A 15 0.46 -10.14 3.30
CA ASN A 15 0.26 -11.42 3.99
C ASN A 15 1.05 -12.59 3.38
N GLY A 16 2.08 -12.35 2.58
CA GLY A 16 2.87 -13.40 1.95
C GLY A 16 2.07 -14.37 1.06
N HIS A 17 1.00 -13.90 0.41
CA HIS A 17 0.20 -14.72 -0.49
C HIS A 17 1.06 -15.37 -1.60
N PRO A 18 0.66 -16.55 -2.13
CA PRO A 18 1.33 -17.17 -3.27
C PRO A 18 1.47 -16.21 -4.46
N ARG A 19 2.64 -16.21 -5.09
CA ARG A 19 3.00 -15.32 -6.21
C ARG A 19 4.05 -15.98 -7.11
N SER A 20 4.22 -15.46 -8.32
CA SER A 20 5.23 -15.95 -9.28
C SER A 20 6.66 -15.82 -8.72
N ASN A 21 7.56 -16.68 -9.20
CA ASN A 21 8.96 -16.72 -8.75
C ASN A 21 9.69 -15.38 -8.92
N GLU A 22 9.32 -14.59 -9.93
CA GLU A 22 9.87 -13.24 -10.16
C GLU A 22 9.61 -12.28 -9.00
N TYR A 23 8.54 -12.50 -8.22
CA TYR A 23 8.21 -11.69 -7.03
C TYR A 23 8.56 -12.39 -5.72
N SER A 24 9.15 -13.58 -5.74
CA SER A 24 9.46 -14.35 -4.52
C SER A 24 10.39 -13.61 -3.55
N ALA A 25 11.26 -12.74 -4.07
CA ALA A 25 12.17 -11.90 -3.27
C ALA A 25 11.44 -10.87 -2.38
N SER A 26 10.14 -10.63 -2.63
CA SER A 26 9.29 -9.78 -1.78
C SER A 26 8.75 -10.52 -0.54
N LEU A 27 9.00 -11.82 -0.39
CA LEU A 27 8.61 -12.58 0.80
C LEU A 27 9.75 -12.57 1.81
N ARG A 28 9.41 -12.40 3.10
CA ARG A 28 10.40 -12.48 4.17
C ARG A 28 10.49 -13.88 4.77
N LEU A 29 11.73 -14.40 4.81
CA LEU A 29 12.06 -15.67 5.47
C LEU A 29 12.24 -15.46 6.98
N TYR A 30 12.54 -16.52 7.72
CA TYR A 30 12.88 -16.43 9.15
C TYR A 30 13.88 -15.27 9.43
N PRO A 31 13.71 -14.46 10.49
CA PRO A 31 12.80 -14.62 11.64
C PRO A 31 11.36 -14.14 11.42
N TYR A 32 10.99 -13.80 10.19
CA TYR A 32 9.66 -13.32 9.87
C TYR A 32 8.63 -14.46 9.74
N TYR A 33 7.36 -14.11 9.98
CA TYR A 33 6.27 -15.07 9.99
C TYR A 33 5.79 -15.35 8.56
N GLN A 34 6.01 -16.57 8.06
CA GLN A 34 5.38 -17.09 6.83
C GLN A 34 5.34 -16.11 5.63
N GLY A 35 6.45 -15.42 5.34
CA GLY A 35 6.51 -14.45 4.22
C GLY A 35 6.13 -13.01 4.56
N ARG A 36 5.47 -12.75 5.70
CA ARG A 36 5.05 -11.40 6.16
C ARG A 36 6.24 -10.56 6.61
N TYR A 37 6.11 -9.24 6.67
CA TYR A 37 7.14 -8.33 7.22
C TYR A 37 7.00 -8.11 8.74
N THR A 38 6.44 -9.08 9.44
CA THR A 38 6.21 -9.05 10.89
C THR A 38 6.43 -10.45 11.48
N ASN A 39 6.36 -10.57 12.81
CA ASN A 39 6.49 -11.82 13.55
C ASN A 39 5.15 -12.56 13.78
N GLY A 40 4.08 -12.16 13.09
CA GLY A 40 2.77 -12.78 13.17
C GLY A 40 1.89 -12.43 11.98
N ILE A 41 0.57 -12.53 12.16
CA ILE A 41 -0.39 -12.08 11.15
C ILE A 41 -0.48 -10.55 11.11
N ILE A 42 -0.79 -10.00 9.94
CA ILE A 42 -0.92 -8.55 9.73
C ILE A 42 -2.28 -8.03 10.19
N TRP A 43 -2.39 -6.70 10.30
CA TRP A 43 -3.63 -6.03 10.70
C TRP A 43 -4.83 -6.40 9.81
N ALA A 44 -4.63 -6.55 8.50
CA ALA A 44 -5.70 -6.90 7.56
C ALA A 44 -6.27 -8.31 7.82
N GLU A 45 -5.41 -9.26 8.19
CA GLU A 45 -5.81 -10.60 8.60
C GLU A 45 -6.67 -10.54 9.87
N TRP A 46 -6.35 -9.66 10.82
CA TRP A 46 -7.19 -9.41 12.01
C TRP A 46 -8.55 -8.79 11.65
N VAL A 47 -8.58 -7.80 10.76
CA VAL A 47 -9.84 -7.16 10.31
C VAL A 47 -10.78 -8.19 9.69
N ALA A 48 -10.29 -8.97 8.72
CA ALA A 48 -11.08 -9.99 8.06
C ALA A 48 -11.57 -11.08 9.03
N LYS A 49 -10.71 -11.52 9.95
CA LYS A 49 -11.05 -12.49 11.00
C LYS A 49 -12.16 -11.98 11.92
N ASN A 50 -12.08 -10.72 12.36
CA ASN A 50 -13.07 -10.12 13.24
C ASN A 50 -14.43 -9.91 12.55
N LEU A 51 -14.41 -9.54 11.26
CA LEU A 51 -15.60 -9.41 10.43
C LEU A 51 -16.16 -10.76 9.96
N LYS A 52 -15.39 -11.85 10.10
CA LYS A 52 -15.71 -13.20 9.62
C LYS A 52 -15.97 -13.24 8.10
N VAL A 53 -15.16 -12.50 7.34
CA VAL A 53 -15.22 -12.42 5.88
C VAL A 53 -13.87 -12.83 5.26
N PRO A 54 -13.83 -13.28 4.00
CA PRO A 54 -12.57 -13.53 3.31
C PRO A 54 -11.73 -12.26 3.15
N LEU A 55 -10.41 -12.43 3.22
CA LEU A 55 -9.40 -11.44 2.84
C LEU A 55 -8.84 -11.79 1.46
N TYR A 56 -8.86 -10.82 0.56
CA TYR A 56 -8.16 -10.87 -0.72
C TYR A 56 -7.01 -9.86 -0.70
N ASP A 57 -5.81 -10.36 -0.45
CA ASP A 57 -4.60 -9.56 -0.36
C ASP A 57 -3.86 -9.55 -1.69
N TYR A 58 -3.58 -8.35 -2.20
CA TYR A 58 -2.82 -8.10 -3.41
C TYR A 58 -1.52 -7.33 -3.14
N ALA A 59 -1.17 -7.08 -1.88
CA ALA A 59 -0.01 -6.29 -1.51
C ALA A 59 1.31 -7.05 -1.73
N TYR A 60 2.33 -6.31 -2.16
CA TYR A 60 3.68 -6.84 -2.34
C TYR A 60 4.67 -6.04 -1.50
N GLY A 61 5.49 -6.72 -0.71
CA GLY A 61 6.59 -6.14 0.02
C GLY A 61 7.50 -5.29 -0.87
N GLY A 62 7.65 -4.01 -0.51
CA GLY A 62 8.44 -3.05 -1.29
C GLY A 62 7.68 -2.34 -2.42
N ALA A 63 6.38 -2.55 -2.58
CA ALA A 63 5.56 -1.85 -3.57
C ALA A 63 5.53 -0.34 -3.32
N THR A 64 5.49 0.41 -4.41
CA THR A 64 5.26 1.86 -4.46
C THR A 64 3.87 2.13 -5.00
N VAL A 65 3.46 3.39 -4.96
CA VAL A 65 2.20 3.84 -5.56
C VAL A 65 2.25 3.68 -7.09
N ASN A 66 3.35 4.12 -7.70
CA ASN A 66 3.55 4.11 -9.14
C ASN A 66 5.02 3.82 -9.48
N ASN A 67 5.27 2.69 -10.14
CA ASN A 67 6.63 2.26 -10.50
C ASN A 67 7.33 3.16 -11.52
N GLN A 68 6.61 4.04 -12.21
CA GLN A 68 7.22 5.05 -13.09
C GLN A 68 7.74 6.27 -12.32
N LEU A 69 7.17 6.54 -11.14
CA LEU A 69 7.58 7.65 -10.27
C LEU A 69 8.57 7.17 -9.21
N SER A 70 8.32 6.04 -8.56
CA SER A 70 9.22 5.43 -7.57
C SER A 70 9.37 3.95 -7.91
N TRP A 71 10.54 3.56 -8.40
CA TRP A 71 10.71 2.25 -9.03
C TRP A 71 10.94 1.13 -8.02
N THR A 72 10.28 0.00 -8.22
CA THR A 72 10.60 -1.28 -7.58
C THR A 72 10.39 -2.44 -8.57
N LYS A 73 10.87 -3.63 -8.22
CA LYS A 73 10.72 -4.85 -9.05
C LYS A 73 9.39 -5.56 -8.85
N VAL A 74 8.63 -5.16 -7.83
CA VAL A 74 7.32 -5.76 -7.52
C VAL A 74 6.18 -4.93 -8.13
N PRO A 75 4.98 -5.49 -8.26
CA PRO A 75 3.82 -4.75 -8.74
C PRO A 75 3.51 -3.55 -7.83
N ASP A 76 3.42 -2.36 -8.42
CA ASP A 76 2.88 -1.16 -7.78
C ASP A 76 1.38 -1.29 -7.52
N THR A 77 0.79 -0.38 -6.73
CA THR A 77 -0.63 -0.48 -6.37
C THR A 77 -1.57 -0.38 -7.57
N ALA A 78 -1.18 0.33 -8.64
CA ALA A 78 -1.93 0.33 -9.90
C ALA A 78 -2.01 -1.06 -10.53
N SER A 79 -0.90 -1.80 -10.54
CA SER A 79 -0.84 -3.18 -11.02
C SER A 79 -1.62 -4.14 -10.12
N GLN A 80 -1.52 -3.97 -8.80
CA GLN A 80 -2.28 -4.76 -7.81
C GLN A 80 -3.80 -4.61 -8.02
N ILE A 81 -4.28 -3.38 -8.22
CA ILE A 81 -5.69 -3.10 -8.54
C ILE A 81 -6.10 -3.77 -9.86
N LYS A 82 -5.25 -3.74 -10.89
CA LYS A 82 -5.52 -4.44 -12.16
C LYS A 82 -5.64 -5.95 -11.99
N PHE A 83 -4.78 -6.56 -11.17
CA PHE A 83 -4.86 -7.99 -10.87
C PHE A 83 -6.16 -8.34 -10.15
N TYR A 84 -6.56 -7.54 -9.17
CA TYR A 84 -7.84 -7.68 -8.51
C TYR A 84 -9.03 -7.59 -9.48
N ILE A 85 -9.07 -6.56 -10.33
CA ILE A 85 -10.12 -6.40 -11.34
C ILE A 85 -10.16 -7.62 -12.26
N SER A 86 -9.00 -8.13 -12.69
CA SER A 86 -8.90 -9.31 -13.54
C SER A 86 -9.43 -10.57 -12.85
N ASP A 87 -9.11 -10.75 -11.56
CA ASP A 87 -9.60 -11.88 -10.76
C ASP A 87 -11.12 -11.81 -10.53
N VAL A 88 -11.68 -10.61 -10.34
CA VAL A 88 -13.14 -10.40 -10.26
C VAL A 88 -13.81 -10.73 -11.59
N ARG A 89 -13.30 -10.19 -12.71
CA ARG A 89 -13.86 -10.40 -14.06
C ARG A 89 -13.84 -11.86 -14.49
N SER A 90 -12.79 -12.58 -14.13
CA SER A 90 -12.63 -14.01 -14.44
C SER A 90 -13.41 -14.93 -13.49
N GLY A 91 -13.96 -14.41 -12.39
CA GLY A 91 -14.61 -15.21 -11.36
C GLY A 91 -13.63 -16.03 -10.50
N LYS A 92 -12.32 -15.73 -10.57
CA LYS A 92 -11.29 -16.41 -9.76
C LYS A 92 -11.46 -16.17 -8.26
N ILE A 93 -12.04 -15.03 -7.88
CA ILE A 93 -12.40 -14.74 -6.49
C ILE A 93 -13.91 -14.55 -6.32
N ASN A 94 -14.43 -14.92 -5.15
CA ASN A 94 -15.83 -14.73 -4.79
C ASN A 94 -15.96 -13.71 -3.65
N ARG A 95 -16.22 -12.45 -4.01
CA ARG A 95 -16.35 -11.34 -3.06
C ARG A 95 -17.63 -11.37 -2.22
N GLY A 96 -18.51 -12.36 -2.45
CA GLY A 96 -19.86 -12.42 -1.91
C GLY A 96 -20.77 -11.31 -2.45
N SER A 97 -22.02 -11.27 -1.99
CA SER A 97 -23.05 -10.31 -2.44
C SER A 97 -23.22 -9.07 -1.55
N GLY A 98 -22.45 -8.96 -0.48
CA GLY A 98 -22.51 -7.86 0.48
C GLY A 98 -21.61 -6.68 0.11
N LYS A 99 -21.37 -5.81 1.10
CA LYS A 99 -20.47 -4.66 0.94
C LYS A 99 -19.00 -5.13 0.95
N VAL A 100 -18.20 -4.66 0.00
CA VAL A 100 -16.77 -4.94 -0.10
C VAL A 100 -15.97 -3.78 0.50
N ILE A 101 -15.00 -4.07 1.38
CA ILE A 101 -14.07 -3.06 1.89
C ILE A 101 -12.77 -3.16 1.11
N HIS A 102 -12.39 -2.11 0.39
CA HIS A 102 -11.08 -1.94 -0.22
C HIS A 102 -10.20 -1.06 0.67
N MET A 103 -9.01 -1.52 1.00
CA MET A 103 -8.06 -0.77 1.82
C MET A 103 -6.73 -0.61 1.08
N ILE A 104 -6.21 0.62 1.07
CA ILE A 104 -4.97 0.98 0.41
C ILE A 104 -4.02 1.53 1.48
N TRP A 105 -2.86 0.90 1.66
CA TRP A 105 -1.78 1.44 2.49
C TRP A 105 -0.43 1.28 1.81
N VAL A 106 0.03 2.39 1.23
CA VAL A 106 1.26 2.52 0.44
C VAL A 106 1.83 3.92 0.68
N GLY A 107 3.00 4.24 0.13
CA GLY A 107 3.63 5.56 0.24
C GLY A 107 4.93 5.55 1.03
N ILE A 108 5.17 4.55 1.89
CA ILE A 108 6.39 4.49 2.71
C ILE A 108 7.63 4.35 1.81
N ASN A 109 7.60 3.41 0.86
CA ASN A 109 8.71 3.20 -0.06
C ASN A 109 8.93 4.41 -0.98
N ASP A 110 7.84 5.07 -1.37
CA ASP A 110 7.84 6.29 -2.17
C ASP A 110 8.52 7.44 -1.43
N ILE A 111 8.13 7.70 -0.17
CA ILE A 111 8.76 8.74 0.66
C ILE A 111 10.24 8.45 0.88
N ASN A 112 10.61 7.18 1.14
CA ASN A 112 12.02 6.81 1.28
C ASN A 112 12.81 7.11 -0.01
N GLN A 113 12.30 6.73 -1.19
CA GLN A 113 12.96 7.03 -2.46
C GLN A 113 13.01 8.54 -2.76
N ILE A 114 11.94 9.28 -2.47
CA ILE A 114 11.90 10.73 -2.64
C ILE A 114 12.97 11.37 -1.75
N TRP A 115 13.05 10.98 -0.49
CA TRP A 115 14.06 11.49 0.43
C TRP A 115 15.49 11.15 -0.04
N HIS A 116 15.74 9.90 -0.43
CA HIS A 116 17.05 9.44 -0.91
C HIS A 116 17.51 10.12 -2.19
N SER A 117 16.58 10.40 -3.10
CA SER A 117 16.85 11.12 -4.35
C SER A 117 16.84 12.65 -4.21
N GLN A 118 16.67 13.17 -2.99
CA GLN A 118 16.48 14.60 -2.72
C GLN A 118 15.29 15.21 -3.49
N GLY A 119 14.29 14.38 -3.79
CA GLY A 119 13.00 14.82 -4.30
C GLY A 119 12.25 15.67 -3.28
N GLY A 120 11.32 16.47 -3.79
CA GLY A 120 10.53 17.40 -2.99
C GLY A 120 9.04 17.09 -2.99
N VAL A 121 8.28 18.03 -2.42
CA VAL A 121 6.81 18.01 -2.32
C VAL A 121 6.13 17.69 -3.64
N LYS A 122 6.62 18.21 -4.76
CA LYS A 122 6.04 17.93 -6.07
C LYS A 122 5.96 16.44 -6.39
N ARG A 123 6.98 15.65 -6.04
CA ARG A 123 6.96 14.20 -6.27
C ARG A 123 5.99 13.50 -5.33
N VAL A 124 5.84 13.98 -4.09
CA VAL A 124 4.79 13.53 -3.16
C VAL A 124 3.40 13.78 -3.74
N GLU A 125 3.16 14.97 -4.29
CA GLU A 125 1.88 15.31 -4.92
C GLU A 125 1.57 14.43 -6.13
N ASP A 126 2.57 14.11 -6.96
CA ASP A 126 2.41 13.26 -8.14
C ASP A 126 2.11 11.79 -7.76
N GLU A 127 2.72 11.28 -6.69
CA GLU A 127 2.37 9.96 -6.12
C GLU A 127 0.93 9.98 -5.59
N VAL A 128 0.54 10.98 -4.79
CA VAL A 128 -0.84 11.05 -4.26
C VAL A 128 -1.86 11.26 -5.37
N ALA A 129 -1.52 11.98 -6.45
CA ALA A 129 -2.36 12.08 -7.64
C ALA A 129 -2.55 10.71 -8.33
N SER A 130 -1.52 9.87 -8.34
CA SER A 130 -1.62 8.49 -8.84
C SER A 130 -2.59 7.65 -7.99
N ILE A 131 -2.61 7.82 -6.66
CA ILE A 131 -3.61 7.17 -5.78
C ILE A 131 -5.03 7.59 -6.15
N LYS A 132 -5.27 8.89 -6.36
CA LYS A 132 -6.59 9.40 -6.80
C LYS A 132 -7.06 8.72 -8.09
N GLN A 133 -6.18 8.64 -9.09
CA GLN A 133 -6.49 8.02 -10.37
C GLN A 133 -6.77 6.52 -10.22
N GLN A 134 -6.01 5.83 -9.37
CA GLN A 134 -6.20 4.40 -9.08
C GLN A 134 -7.55 4.14 -8.39
N ILE A 135 -7.94 4.96 -7.40
CA ILE A 135 -9.24 4.87 -6.74
C ILE A 135 -10.36 5.17 -7.73
N TYR A 136 -10.22 6.22 -8.54
CA TYR A 136 -11.19 6.53 -9.59
C TYR A 136 -11.33 5.34 -10.56
N HIS A 137 -10.24 4.72 -10.99
CA HIS A 137 -10.29 3.54 -11.86
C HIS A 137 -11.02 2.36 -11.20
N LEU A 138 -10.69 2.06 -9.93
CA LEU A 138 -11.34 1.00 -9.15
C LEU A 138 -12.84 1.24 -9.00
N LEU A 139 -13.23 2.48 -8.64
CA LEU A 139 -14.61 2.91 -8.42
C LEU A 139 -15.38 3.19 -9.72
N ASN A 140 -14.77 3.11 -10.89
CA ASN A 140 -15.46 3.18 -12.18
C ASN A 140 -15.47 1.84 -12.92
N GLU A 141 -14.93 0.77 -12.32
CA GLU A 141 -14.93 -0.55 -12.91
C GLU A 141 -16.30 -1.24 -12.71
N PRO A 142 -17.09 -1.49 -13.77
CA PRO A 142 -18.46 -1.99 -13.62
C PRO A 142 -18.54 -3.34 -12.91
N THR A 143 -17.57 -4.22 -13.13
CA THR A 143 -17.54 -5.53 -12.49
C THR A 143 -17.21 -5.45 -11.00
N VAL A 144 -16.36 -4.52 -10.59
CA VAL A 144 -16.08 -4.24 -9.17
C VAL A 144 -17.31 -3.62 -8.50
N ASN A 145 -17.92 -2.62 -9.16
CA ASN A 145 -19.07 -1.87 -8.66
C ASN A 145 -20.42 -2.57 -8.75
N SER A 146 -20.47 -3.80 -9.30
CA SER A 146 -21.63 -4.67 -9.17
C SER A 146 -22.04 -4.93 -7.72
N HIS A 147 -21.12 -4.66 -6.78
CA HIS A 147 -21.31 -4.72 -5.34
C HIS A 147 -20.97 -3.37 -4.72
N VAL A 148 -21.71 -2.97 -3.68
CA VAL A 148 -21.40 -1.76 -2.92
C VAL A 148 -19.99 -1.86 -2.37
N SER A 149 -19.15 -0.88 -2.68
CA SER A 149 -17.74 -0.85 -2.30
C SER A 149 -17.45 0.35 -1.41
N GLU A 150 -16.64 0.14 -0.38
CA GLU A 150 -16.03 1.21 0.42
C GLU A 150 -14.53 1.23 0.18
N VAL A 151 -13.95 2.41 0.00
CA VAL A 151 -12.51 2.55 -0.21
C VAL A 151 -11.92 3.36 0.94
N HIS A 152 -10.90 2.82 1.58
CA HIS A 152 -10.18 3.45 2.69
C HIS A 152 -8.71 3.57 2.32
N VAL A 153 -8.15 4.78 2.39
CA VAL A 153 -6.71 5.02 2.24
C VAL A 153 -6.13 5.35 3.61
N LEU A 154 -5.14 4.57 4.02
CA LEU A 154 -4.48 4.76 5.31
C LEU A 154 -3.33 5.75 5.16
N THR A 155 -3.21 6.66 6.12
CA THR A 155 -2.05 7.55 6.25
C THR A 155 -0.79 6.75 6.58
N ILE A 156 0.37 7.20 6.11
CA ILE A 156 1.65 6.58 6.46
C ILE A 156 2.08 7.02 7.87
N PRO A 157 2.76 6.14 8.64
CA PRO A 157 3.22 6.46 9.98
C PRO A 157 4.37 7.50 9.97
N PRO A 158 4.69 8.12 11.12
CA PRO A 158 5.83 9.04 11.24
C PRO A 158 7.16 8.32 11.00
N LEU A 159 7.68 8.40 9.77
CA LEU A 159 8.89 7.69 9.36
C LEU A 159 10.15 8.21 10.06
N GLN A 160 10.16 9.45 10.54
CA GLN A 160 11.26 10.01 11.32
C GLN A 160 11.48 9.30 12.67
N LEU A 161 10.56 8.43 13.08
CA LEU A 161 10.65 7.61 14.29
C LEU A 161 11.04 6.15 14.00
N VAL A 162 11.12 5.76 12.73
CA VAL A 162 11.43 4.39 12.35
C VAL A 162 12.95 4.17 12.49
N PRO A 163 13.42 3.10 13.16
CA PRO A 163 14.84 2.92 13.46
C PRO A 163 15.77 2.95 12.25
N ASN A 164 15.30 2.45 11.10
CA ASN A 164 16.10 2.42 9.87
C ASN A 164 16.34 3.84 9.33
N GLU A 165 15.30 4.66 9.25
CA GLU A 165 15.35 6.05 8.79
C GLU A 165 16.18 6.91 9.74
N ILE A 166 16.10 6.65 11.04
CA ILE A 166 17.00 7.27 12.03
C ILE A 166 18.46 6.89 11.73
N ALA A 167 18.76 5.60 11.56
CA ALA A 167 20.12 5.14 11.28
C ALA A 167 20.67 5.73 9.98
N GLU A 168 19.88 5.71 8.90
CA GLU A 168 20.26 6.29 7.60
C GLU A 168 20.49 7.81 7.70
N SER A 169 19.70 8.51 8.51
CA SER A 169 19.89 9.95 8.73
C SER A 169 21.25 10.30 9.33
N TYR A 170 21.86 9.41 10.11
CA TYR A 170 23.22 9.57 10.63
C TYR A 170 24.28 9.16 9.62
N GLN A 171 24.01 8.11 8.84
CA GLN A 171 25.00 7.52 7.96
C GLN A 171 25.21 8.30 6.66
N PHE A 172 24.13 8.87 6.11
CA PHE A 172 24.15 9.44 4.75
C PHE A 172 23.84 10.94 4.69
N TYR A 173 23.47 11.57 5.81
CA TYR A 173 23.03 12.97 5.85
C TYR A 173 23.67 13.78 6.98
N SER A 174 23.78 15.09 6.78
CA SER A 174 24.21 16.03 7.82
C SER A 174 23.02 16.39 8.75
N GLN A 175 23.11 16.01 10.03
CA GLN A 175 22.15 16.35 11.07
C GLN A 175 22.04 17.88 11.29
N PRO A 176 20.90 18.43 11.76
CA PRO A 176 19.61 17.81 12.13
C PRO A 176 18.50 17.92 11.06
N ASN A 177 18.82 18.36 9.85
CA ASN A 177 17.82 18.73 8.85
C ASN A 177 17.16 17.52 8.15
N ALA A 178 17.83 16.37 8.14
CA ALA A 178 17.37 15.18 7.41
C ALA A 178 16.07 14.58 7.97
N LEU A 179 15.98 14.36 9.29
CA LEU A 179 14.75 13.82 9.91
C LEU A 179 13.58 14.79 9.84
N ARG A 180 13.84 16.11 9.88
CA ARG A 180 12.81 17.13 9.65
C ARG A 180 12.29 17.09 8.22
N GLN A 181 13.17 16.83 7.24
CA GLN A 181 12.76 16.66 5.86
C GLN A 181 11.85 15.43 5.69
N VAL A 182 12.23 14.28 6.27
CA VAL A 182 11.37 13.07 6.25
C VAL A 182 10.01 13.35 6.87
N GLN A 183 9.99 13.97 8.06
CA GLN A 183 8.76 14.36 8.73
C GLN A 183 7.89 15.25 7.82
N TYR A 184 8.48 16.27 7.18
CA TYR A 184 7.76 17.18 6.31
C TYR A 184 7.16 16.47 5.08
N LEU A 185 7.90 15.55 4.46
CA LEU A 185 7.39 14.75 3.34
C LEU A 185 6.24 13.83 3.77
N VAL A 186 6.33 13.20 4.94
CA VAL A 186 5.26 12.36 5.52
C VAL A 186 4.01 13.17 5.82
N GLU A 187 4.14 14.33 6.46
CA GLU A 187 3.04 15.23 6.77
C GLU A 187 2.34 15.72 5.50
N THR A 188 3.13 16.09 4.48
CA THR A 188 2.62 16.48 3.16
C THR A 188 1.85 15.34 2.51
N TYR A 189 2.41 14.12 2.46
CA TYR A 189 1.74 12.95 1.91
C TYR A 189 0.39 12.71 2.59
N ASN A 190 0.37 12.73 3.92
CA ASN A 190 -0.83 12.51 4.73
C ASN A 190 -1.88 13.62 4.59
N GLN A 191 -1.45 14.87 4.38
CA GLN A 191 -2.36 15.98 4.15
C GLN A 191 -3.03 15.86 2.77
N VAL A 192 -2.23 15.63 1.72
CA VAL A 192 -2.75 15.56 0.34
C VAL A 192 -3.61 14.31 0.13
N SER A 193 -3.25 13.18 0.76
CA SER A 193 -4.03 11.93 0.65
C SER A 193 -5.39 12.00 1.35
N LYS A 194 -5.52 12.74 2.46
CA LYS A 194 -6.84 12.98 3.08
C LYS A 194 -7.77 13.78 2.19
N VAL A 195 -7.25 14.81 1.53
CA VAL A 195 -8.03 15.61 0.56
C VAL A 195 -8.40 14.78 -0.67
N ALA A 196 -7.56 13.81 -1.03
CA ALA A 196 -7.77 12.91 -2.15
C ALA A 196 -8.98 11.99 -2.02
N THR A 197 -9.32 11.61 -0.79
CA THR A 197 -10.34 10.60 -0.49
C THR A 197 -11.71 11.17 -0.14
N LEU A 198 -11.86 12.51 -0.11
CA LEU A 198 -13.08 13.19 0.32
C LEU A 198 -13.93 13.73 -0.85
N ASN A 199 -13.49 13.56 -2.09
CA ASN A 199 -14.17 13.99 -3.32
C ASN A 199 -14.40 12.80 -4.25
#